data_AF-A0A1S3GWY8-F1
#
_entry.id   AF-A0A1S3GWY8-F1
#
_cell.length_a   1.000
_cell.length_b   1.000
_cell.length_c   1.000
_cell.angle_alpha   90.00
_cell.angle_beta   90.00
_cell.angle_gamma   90.00
#
_symmetry.space_group_name_H-M   'P 1'
#
loop_
_entity.id
_entity.type
_entity.pdbx_description
1 polymer ?
#
loop_
_entity_poly.entity_id
_entity_poly.type
_entity_poly.pdbx_seq_one_letter_code
_entity_poly.pdbx_strand_id
1 'polypeptide(L)'
;VGVVQYGEDAVHEFHLNDYKSVKDVVEAASHIEQRGGTETRTAFGIEFARSEAFQKGGRKGAKKVMIVITDGESHDSPDLERVIRQSERDNVTRYAVA
;
A
#
# COMPACT_ATOMS: atom_id res chain seq x y z
N VAL A 1 10.43 -0.70 5.76
CA VAL A 1 9.24 -1.20 5.02
C VAL A 1 8.06 -0.46 5.59
N GLY A 2 7.05 -0.14 4.79
CA GLY A 2 5.82 0.50 5.27
C GLY A 2 4.64 -0.41 4.93
N VAL A 3 3.58 -0.34 5.75
CA VAL A 3 2.35 -1.09 5.54
C VAL A 3 1.18 -0.12 5.57
N VAL A 4 0.32 -0.25 4.56
CA VAL A 4 -0.96 0.43 4.46
C VAL A 4 -2.04 -0.62 4.45
N GLN A 5 -3.05 -0.46 5.29
CA GLN A 5 -4.29 -1.22 5.19
C GLN A 5 -5.34 -0.35 4.50
N TYR A 6 -6.12 -0.95 3.60
CA TYR A 6 -7.16 -0.27 2.83
C TYR A 6 -8.47 -1.07 2.86
N GLY A 7 -9.58 -0.36 2.68
CA GLY A 7 -10.95 -0.85 2.58
C GLY A 7 -11.84 0.28 2.07
N GLU A 8 -12.75 0.78 2.90
CA GLU A 8 -13.46 2.05 2.65
C GLU A 8 -12.53 3.27 2.77
N ASP A 9 -11.60 3.21 3.73
CA ASP A 9 -10.54 4.18 4.01
C ASP A 9 -9.17 3.48 3.96
N ALA A 10 -8.08 4.26 4.00
CA ALA A 10 -6.70 3.76 4.03
C ALA A 10 -5.95 4.35 5.22
N VAL A 11 -5.18 3.51 5.91
CA VAL A 11 -4.39 3.91 7.07
C VAL A 11 -2.96 3.39 6.98
N HIS A 12 -2.03 4.14 7.56
CA HIS A 12 -0.68 3.66 7.80
C HIS A 12 -0.67 2.81 9.08
N GLU A 13 -0.37 1.53 8.93
CA GLU A 13 -0.01 0.68 10.08
C GLU A 13 1.40 1.03 10.56
N PHE A 14 2.30 1.28 9.61
CA PHE A 14 3.59 1.95 9.84
C PHE A 14 4.20 2.47 8.55
N HIS A 15 5.03 3.51 8.67
CA HIS A 15 5.72 4.18 7.57
C HIS A 15 7.05 3.51 7.20
N LEU A 16 7.63 3.90 6.07
CA LEU A 16 8.83 3.26 5.52
C LEU A 16 10.06 3.38 6.42
N ASN A 17 10.09 4.38 7.31
CA ASN A 17 11.19 4.75 8.19
C ASN A 17 10.97 4.43 9.68
N ASP A 18 9.84 3.82 10.05
CA ASP A 18 9.50 3.57 11.46
C ASP A 18 10.39 2.47 12.08
N TYR A 19 10.74 1.45 11.29
CA TYR A 19 11.54 0.30 11.75
C TYR A 19 12.84 0.13 10.97
N LYS A 20 13.90 -0.25 11.68
CA LYS A 20 15.26 -0.40 11.14
C LYS A 20 15.77 -1.85 11.10
N SER A 21 15.09 -2.77 11.77
CA SER A 21 15.45 -4.20 11.79
C SER A 21 14.31 -5.08 11.28
N VAL A 22 14.65 -6.25 10.75
CA VAL A 22 13.66 -7.25 10.31
C VAL A 22 12.82 -7.72 11.49
N LYS A 23 13.43 -7.88 12.67
CA LYS A 23 12.73 -8.31 13.88
C LYS A 23 11.60 -7.35 14.25
N ASP A 24 11.88 -6.05 14.29
CA ASP A 24 10.89 -5.05 14.68
C ASP A 24 9.75 -4.95 13.65
N VAL A 25 10.07 -5.09 12.35
CA VAL A 25 9.04 -5.12 11.29
C VAL A 25 8.14 -6.33 11.44
N VAL A 26 8.69 -7.52 11.69
CA VAL A 26 7.91 -8.76 11.86
C VAL A 26 7.04 -8.68 13.10
N GLU A 27 7.59 -8.17 14.22
CA GLU A 27 6.85 -7.97 15.45
C GLU A 27 5.74 -6.94 15.29
N ALA A 28 5.99 -5.80 14.64
CA ALA A 28 4.95 -4.81 14.36
C ALA A 28 3.85 -5.38 13.46
N ALA A 29 4.23 -6.09 12.39
CA ALA A 29 3.29 -6.70 11.46
C ALA A 29 2.42 -7.78 12.12
N SER A 30 2.93 -8.54 13.09
CA SER A 30 2.14 -9.56 13.79
C SER A 30 1.05 -8.99 14.70
N HIS A 31 1.09 -7.69 15.00
CA HIS A 31 0.09 -7.00 15.81
C HIS A 31 -0.90 -6.17 14.97
N ILE A 32 -0.80 -6.21 13.64
CA ILE A 32 -1.78 -5.54 12.76
C ILE A 32 -3.10 -6.31 12.84
N GLU A 33 -4.15 -5.61 13.27
CA GLU A 33 -5.50 -6.15 13.32
C GLU A 33 -6.29 -5.77 12.06
N GLN A 34 -7.14 -6.68 11.59
CA GLN A 34 -8.00 -6.38 10.45
C GLN A 34 -9.02 -5.30 10.84
N ARG A 35 -9.01 -4.16 10.14
CA ARG A 35 -9.94 -3.05 10.42
C ARG A 35 -11.40 -3.36 10.08
N GLY A 36 -11.66 -4.42 9.33
CA GLY A 36 -12.99 -4.72 8.79
C GLY A 36 -13.42 -3.68 7.75
N GLY A 37 -14.73 -3.56 7.55
CA GLY A 37 -15.33 -2.72 6.52
C GLY A 37 -16.23 -3.53 5.59
N THR A 38 -17.00 -2.84 4.76
CA THR A 38 -17.93 -3.47 3.81
C THR A 38 -17.45 -3.39 2.35
N GLU A 39 -16.48 -2.52 2.08
CA GLU A 39 -15.93 -2.33 0.74
C GLU A 39 -14.42 -2.59 0.69
N THR A 40 -13.98 -3.12 -0.44
CA THR A 40 -12.57 -3.23 -0.83
C THR A 40 -12.32 -2.24 -1.95
N ARG A 41 -11.67 -1.09 -1.66
CA ARG A 41 -11.29 -0.07 -2.66
C ARG A 41 -9.81 -0.15 -3.00
N THR A 42 -9.44 -1.10 -3.85
CA THR A 42 -8.05 -1.37 -4.23
C THR A 42 -7.46 -0.25 -5.07
N ALA A 43 -8.23 0.41 -5.95
CA ALA A 43 -7.69 1.52 -6.75
C ALA A 43 -7.31 2.71 -5.85
N PHE A 44 -8.15 3.00 -4.87
CA PHE A 44 -7.88 3.97 -3.82
C PHE A 44 -6.66 3.60 -2.97
N GLY A 45 -6.54 2.34 -2.53
CA GLY A 45 -5.37 1.87 -1.79
C GLY A 45 -4.05 2.04 -2.57
N ILE A 46 -4.06 1.73 -3.86
CA ILE A 46 -2.91 1.94 -4.76
C ILE A 46 -2.57 3.44 -4.87
N GLU A 47 -3.57 4.29 -5.05
CA GLU A 47 -3.39 5.73 -5.15
C GLU A 47 -2.85 6.35 -3.85
N PHE A 48 -3.38 5.93 -2.70
CA PHE A 48 -2.92 6.36 -1.38
C PHE A 48 -1.46 5.96 -1.17
N ALA A 49 -1.09 4.72 -1.51
CA ALA A 49 0.28 4.27 -1.38
C ALA A 49 1.24 5.02 -2.34
N ARG A 50 0.81 5.29 -3.57
CA ARG A 50 1.57 6.05 -4.59
C ARG A 50 1.81 7.50 -4.17
N SER A 51 0.75 8.20 -3.76
CA SER A 51 0.74 9.64 -3.53
C SER A 51 1.19 10.02 -2.12
N GLU A 52 0.90 9.20 -1.10
CA GLU A 52 1.19 9.51 0.29
C GLU A 52 2.23 8.57 0.91
N ALA A 53 2.04 7.26 0.86
CA ALA A 53 2.88 6.32 1.63
C ALA A 53 4.36 6.37 1.24
N PHE A 54 4.67 6.50 -0.06
CA PHE A 54 6.06 6.66 -0.49
C PHE A 54 6.70 8.00 -0.08
N GLN A 55 5.91 9.00 0.32
CA GLN A 55 6.45 10.27 0.84
C GLN A 55 6.81 10.17 2.34
N LYS A 56 6.22 9.20 3.07
CA LYS A 56 6.45 8.98 4.49
C LYS A 56 7.61 8.01 4.70
N GLY A 57 8.83 8.56 4.73
CA GLY A 57 10.06 7.78 4.94
C GLY A 57 10.66 7.16 3.67
N GLY A 58 10.11 7.49 2.50
CA GLY A 58 10.72 7.13 1.22
C GLY A 58 12.06 7.82 1.01
N ARG A 59 12.98 7.13 0.34
CA ARG A 59 14.33 7.63 0.06
C ARG A 59 14.44 8.08 -1.40
N LYS A 60 14.98 9.28 -1.63
CA LYS A 60 15.24 9.79 -2.97
C LYS A 60 16.17 8.83 -3.72
N GLY A 61 15.79 8.47 -4.94
CA GLY A 61 16.56 7.55 -5.81
C GLY A 61 16.43 6.06 -5.47
N ALA A 62 15.73 5.68 -4.38
CA ALA A 62 15.43 4.28 -4.12
C ALA A 62 14.32 3.77 -5.06
N LYS A 63 14.42 2.51 -5.48
CA LYS A 63 13.36 1.85 -6.26
C LYS A 63 12.10 1.73 -5.41
N LYS A 64 10.96 2.18 -5.94
CA LYS A 64 9.65 2.04 -5.31
C LYS A 64 9.04 0.70 -5.70
N VAL A 65 8.74 -0.12 -4.70
CA VAL A 65 8.08 -1.42 -4.88
C VAL A 65 6.84 -1.44 -4.01
N MET A 66 5.71 -1.79 -4.60
CA MET A 66 4.41 -1.96 -3.96
C MET A 66 3.97 -3.41 -4.14
N ILE A 67 3.50 -4.04 -3.06
CA ILE A 67 2.88 -5.36 -3.10
C ILE A 67 1.45 -5.16 -2.63
N VAL A 68 0.50 -5.42 -3.52
CA VAL A 68 -0.93 -5.33 -3.23
C VAL A 68 -1.42 -6.72 -2.89
N ILE A 69 -2.03 -6.86 -1.71
CA ILE A 69 -2.67 -8.10 -1.27
C ILE A 69 -4.16 -7.79 -1.19
N THR A 70 -4.98 -8.59 -1.86
CA THR A 70 -6.44 -8.41 -1.97
C THR A 70 -7.12 -9.77 -2.09
N ASP A 71 -8.40 -9.84 -1.77
CA ASP A 71 -9.26 -11.02 -2.00
C ASP A 71 -9.93 -11.02 -3.39
N GLY A 72 -9.75 -9.93 -4.17
CA GLY A 72 -9.93 -9.94 -5.62
C GLY A 72 -10.84 -8.84 -6.16
N GLU A 73 -12.05 -8.69 -5.61
CA GLU A 73 -13.02 -7.74 -6.14
C GLU A 73 -12.85 -6.33 -5.56
N SER A 74 -12.62 -5.37 -6.46
CA SER A 74 -12.50 -3.95 -6.11
C SER A 74 -13.81 -3.23 -6.41
N HIS A 75 -14.38 -2.56 -5.41
CA HIS A 75 -15.59 -1.75 -5.53
C HIS A 75 -15.37 -0.47 -6.35
N ASP A 76 -14.11 -0.05 -6.51
CA ASP A 76 -13.64 1.07 -7.32
C ASP A 76 -12.85 0.61 -8.56
N SER A 77 -13.15 -0.57 -9.09
CA SER A 77 -12.46 -1.14 -10.26
C SER A 77 -12.38 -0.23 -11.50
N PRO A 78 -13.35 0.66 -11.81
CA PRO A 78 -13.22 1.59 -12.94
C PRO A 78 -12.01 2.52 -12.85
N ASP A 79 -11.48 2.78 -11.65
CA ASP A 79 -10.32 3.63 -11.43
C ASP A 79 -8.97 2.91 -11.56
N LEU A 80 -8.96 1.57 -11.61
CA LEU A 80 -7.73 0.76 -11.60
C LEU A 80 -6.78 1.13 -12.75
N GLU A 81 -7.30 1.26 -13.98
CA GLU A 81 -6.45 1.61 -15.12
C GLU A 81 -5.77 2.97 -14.96
N ARG A 82 -6.45 3.94 -14.34
CA ARG A 82 -5.93 5.28 -14.12
C ARG A 82 -4.78 5.23 -13.10
N VAL A 83 -4.97 4.57 -11.97
CA VAL A 83 -3.96 4.50 -10.90
C VAL A 83 -2.76 3.63 -11.27
N ILE A 84 -2.96 2.61 -12.10
CA ILE A 84 -1.89 1.78 -12.69
C ILE A 84 -1.01 2.65 -13.60
N ARG A 85 -1.62 3.40 -14.53
CA ARG A 85 -0.89 4.31 -15.43
C ARG A 85 -0.16 5.41 -14.67
N GLN A 86 -0.76 5.95 -13.60
CA GLN A 86 -0.10 6.93 -12.73
C GLN A 86 1.10 6.32 -12.01
N SER A 87 0.97 5.10 -11.50
CA SER A 87 2.05 4.37 -10.82
C SER A 87 3.23 4.05 -11.74
N GLU A 88 2.98 3.76 -13.03
CA GLU A 88 4.03 3.58 -14.04
C GLU A 88 4.82 4.85 -14.30
N ARG A 89 4.12 5.99 -14.49
CA ARG A 89 4.78 7.30 -14.64
C ARG A 89 5.66 7.64 -13.44
N ASP A 90 5.28 7.19 -12.25
CA ASP A 90 6.02 7.41 -11.01
C ASP A 90 7.12 6.38 -10.72
N ASN A 91 7.39 5.46 -11.66
CA ASN A 91 8.37 4.37 -11.55
C ASN A 91 8.13 3.46 -10.34
N VAL A 92 6.86 3.20 -10.02
CA VAL A 92 6.46 2.24 -8.98
C VAL A 92 6.31 0.86 -9.59
N THR A 93 7.19 -0.07 -9.22
CA THR A 93 7.01 -1.49 -9.54
C THR A 93 5.92 -2.06 -8.64
N ARG A 94 4.94 -2.75 -9.22
CA ARG A 94 3.78 -3.29 -8.50
C ARG A 94 3.72 -4.80 -8.67
N TYR A 95 3.41 -5.51 -7.60
CA TYR A 95 3.05 -6.92 -7.59
C TYR A 95 1.67 -7.08 -6.96
N ALA A 96 0.91 -8.07 -7.40
CA ALA A 96 -0.39 -8.41 -6.84
C ALA A 96 -0.37 -9.85 -6.33
N VAL A 97 -0.96 -10.06 -5.16
CA VAL A 97 -1.25 -11.36 -4.57
C VAL A 97 -2.75 -11.40 -4.31
N ALA A 98 -3.39 -12.41 -4.89
CA ALA A 98 -4.80 -12.73 -4.74
C ALA A 98 -4.93 -14.21 -4.37
#